data_AF-A0A3L8R1B3-F1
#
_entry.id   AF-A0A3L8R1B3-F1
#
_cell.length_a   1.000
_cell.length_b   1.000
_cell.length_c   1.000
_cell.angle_alpha   90.00
_cell.angle_beta   90.00
_cell.angle_gamma   90.00
#
_symmetry.space_group_name_H-M   'P 1'
#
loop_
_entity.id
_entity.type
_entity.pdbx_description
1 polymer ?
#
loop_
_entity_poly.entity_id
_entity_poly.type
_entity_poly.pdbx_seq_one_letter_code
_entity_poly.pdbx_strand_id
1 'polypeptide(L)'
;MAVAARRRLQRCLLLLAVTCGATFVPSPAQALQRIALRRMPSIRQTLREMGVKVREVFPELRRVTRGGEDGPRNGTAPTLLTNYLDTQYFGEISIGTPAQTFKVVFDTGSANLWVPSYKCSPLYSACVSHSRYDSSKSRTYIANGTGFAIRYGTGSVKGVLSQDIVM
;
A
#
# COMPACT_ATOMS: atom_id res chain seq x y z
N MET A 1 91.81 -11.36 -13.11
CA MET A 1 91.61 -10.17 -13.98
C MET A 1 90.11 -9.95 -14.06
N ALA A 2 89.51 -9.06 -13.26
CA ALA A 2 89.49 -7.59 -13.37
C ALA A 2 88.76 -7.13 -14.66
N VAL A 3 87.88 -6.13 -14.72
CA VAL A 3 87.26 -5.18 -13.79
C VAL A 3 86.05 -4.59 -14.56
N ALA A 4 85.06 -4.08 -13.83
CA ALA A 4 83.86 -3.40 -14.28
C ALA A 4 84.09 -2.21 -15.24
N ALA A 5 83.05 -1.84 -16.00
CA ALA A 5 82.90 -0.49 -16.53
C ALA A 5 81.42 -0.03 -16.48
N ARG A 6 81.13 0.81 -15.49
CA ARG A 6 79.90 1.61 -15.39
C ARG A 6 79.95 2.73 -16.43
N ARG A 7 78.84 3.02 -17.12
CA ARG A 7 78.56 4.36 -17.65
C ARG A 7 77.13 4.76 -17.29
N ARG A 8 77.03 5.78 -16.43
CA ARG A 8 75.82 6.52 -16.09
C ARG A 8 75.52 7.50 -17.24
N LEU A 9 74.27 7.57 -17.69
CA LEU A 9 73.64 8.64 -18.48
C LEU A 9 72.17 8.19 -18.63
N GLN A 10 71.08 8.92 -18.45
CA GLN A 10 70.78 10.27 -18.00
C GLN A 10 69.29 10.23 -17.60
N ARG A 11 68.89 11.10 -16.68
CA ARG A 11 67.53 11.27 -16.16
C ARG A 11 66.46 11.42 -17.26
N CYS A 12 65.40 10.62 -17.19
CA CYS A 12 64.05 11.03 -17.59
C CYS A 12 63.09 10.59 -16.49
N LEU A 13 62.98 11.44 -15.46
CA LEU A 13 61.95 11.31 -14.45
C LEU A 13 60.62 11.75 -15.10
N LEU A 14 59.89 10.82 -15.71
CA LEU A 14 58.49 11.05 -16.08
C LEU A 14 57.69 11.13 -14.79
N LEU A 15 57.47 12.35 -14.30
CA LEU A 15 56.46 12.65 -13.29
C LEU A 15 55.09 12.37 -13.92
N LEU A 16 54.58 11.15 -13.75
CA LEU A 16 53.15 10.88 -13.86
C LEU A 16 52.48 11.61 -12.69
N ALA A 17 52.07 12.85 -12.93
CA ALA A 17 51.14 13.54 -12.06
C ALA A 17 49.82 12.74 -12.10
N VAL A 18 49.67 11.80 -11.18
CA VAL A 18 48.36 11.21 -10.86
C VAL A 18 47.57 12.34 -10.23
N THR A 19 46.85 13.09 -11.06
CA THR A 19 45.79 13.95 -10.58
C THR A 19 44.75 13.02 -9.98
N CYS A 20 44.81 12.88 -8.65
CA CYS A 20 43.69 12.35 -7.86
C CYS A 20 42.57 13.40 -7.94
N GLY A 21 41.97 13.52 -9.12
CA GLY A 21 40.67 14.13 -9.26
C GLY A 21 39.72 13.20 -8.53
N ALA A 22 39.38 13.56 -7.29
CA ALA A 22 38.19 13.04 -6.65
C ALA A 22 37.03 13.39 -7.58
N THR A 23 36.70 12.48 -8.49
CA THR A 23 35.41 12.50 -9.16
C THR A 23 34.40 12.29 -8.04
N PHE A 24 33.85 13.41 -7.56
CA PHE A 24 32.60 13.39 -6.83
C PHE A 24 31.60 12.71 -7.76
N VAL A 25 31.40 11.42 -7.60
CA VAL A 25 30.25 10.74 -8.16
C VAL A 25 29.08 11.26 -7.34
N PRO A 26 28.19 12.11 -7.88
CA PRO A 26 27.01 12.50 -7.13
C PRO A 26 26.24 11.21 -6.82
N SER A 27 26.10 10.91 -5.52
CA SER A 27 25.15 9.90 -5.07
C SER A 27 23.81 10.26 -5.69
N PRO A 28 23.08 9.32 -6.32
CA PRO A 28 21.73 9.61 -6.76
C PRO A 28 20.98 10.08 -5.51
N ALA A 29 20.48 11.32 -5.55
CA ALA A 29 19.52 11.77 -4.57
C ALA A 29 18.40 10.73 -4.59
N GLN A 30 18.14 10.07 -3.46
CA GLN A 30 17.05 9.12 -3.36
C GLN A 30 15.77 9.86 -3.77
N ALA A 31 15.28 9.55 -4.97
CA ALA A 31 14.06 10.14 -5.47
C ALA A 31 12.95 9.76 -4.50
N LEU A 32 12.17 10.77 -4.07
CA LEU A 32 11.11 10.54 -3.11
C LEU A 32 10.02 9.70 -3.79
N GLN A 33 9.85 8.44 -3.34
CA GLN A 33 8.79 7.56 -3.82
C GLN A 33 7.46 8.05 -3.26
N ARG A 34 6.58 8.54 -4.14
CA ARG A 34 5.23 9.00 -3.77
C ARG A 34 4.17 8.06 -4.34
N ILE A 35 3.18 7.73 -3.53
CA ILE A 35 1.96 7.05 -3.97
C ILE A 35 0.87 8.11 -4.13
N ALA A 36 0.39 8.31 -5.36
CA ALA A 36 -0.70 9.23 -5.62
C ALA A 36 -2.02 8.65 -5.08
N LEU A 37 -2.73 9.45 -4.28
CA LEU A 37 -4.03 9.07 -3.73
C LEU A 37 -5.16 9.67 -4.58
N ARG A 38 -6.18 8.85 -4.84
CA ARG A 38 -7.40 9.22 -5.56
C ARG A 38 -8.59 9.14 -4.61
N ARG A 39 -9.48 10.12 -4.69
CA ARG A 39 -10.72 10.15 -3.89
C ARG A 39 -11.73 9.16 -4.49
N MET A 40 -12.29 8.28 -3.66
CA MET A 40 -13.44 7.46 -4.04
C MET A 40 -14.73 8.29 -4.04
N PRO A 41 -15.66 8.05 -4.96
CA PRO A 41 -17.02 8.56 -4.85
C PRO A 41 -17.60 8.17 -3.47
N SER A 42 -18.28 9.10 -2.81
CA SER A 42 -18.94 8.79 -1.55
C SER A 42 -20.06 7.78 -1.77
N ILE A 43 -20.35 6.93 -0.79
CA ILE A 43 -21.50 6.03 -0.89
C ILE A 43 -22.78 6.85 -1.10
N ARG A 44 -22.89 8.04 -0.50
CA ARG A 44 -23.97 8.98 -0.79
C ARG A 44 -24.04 9.38 -2.28
N GLN A 45 -22.91 9.71 -2.89
CA GLN A 45 -22.84 10.08 -4.30
C GLN A 45 -23.24 8.90 -5.18
N THR A 46 -22.68 7.71 -4.92
CA THR A 46 -23.02 6.48 -5.65
C THR A 46 -24.51 6.14 -5.51
N LEU A 47 -25.08 6.22 -4.31
CA LEU A 47 -26.51 5.99 -4.08
C LEU A 47 -27.39 7.01 -4.82
N ARG A 48 -27.00 8.30 -4.81
CA ARG A 48 -27.70 9.35 -5.55
C ARG A 48 -27.66 9.10 -7.07
N GLU A 49 -26.51 8.71 -7.60
CA GLU A 49 -26.33 8.34 -9.02
C GLU A 49 -27.19 7.13 -9.40
N MET A 50 -27.38 6.17 -8.49
CA MET A 50 -28.29 5.02 -8.67
C MET A 50 -29.77 5.35 -8.42
N GLY A 51 -30.12 6.60 -8.10
CA GLY A 51 -31.51 6.99 -7.80
C GLY A 51 -32.04 6.50 -6.45
N VAL A 52 -31.18 5.97 -5.58
CA VAL A 52 -31.55 5.40 -4.27
C VAL A 52 -31.38 6.45 -3.17
N LYS A 53 -32.39 6.60 -2.30
CA LYS A 53 -32.27 7.54 -1.18
C LYS A 53 -31.47 6.90 -0.05
N VAL A 54 -30.46 7.61 0.46
CA VAL A 54 -29.58 7.15 1.57
C VAL A 54 -30.37 6.59 2.76
N ARG A 55 -31.51 7.20 3.09
CA ARG A 55 -32.42 6.80 4.19
C ARG A 55 -33.09 5.44 4.00
N GLU A 56 -33.16 4.94 2.77
CA GLU A 56 -33.74 3.63 2.44
C GLU A 56 -32.70 2.50 2.62
N VAL A 57 -31.41 2.82 2.49
CA VAL A 57 -30.30 1.85 2.59
C VAL A 57 -29.67 1.82 3.98
N PHE A 58 -29.61 2.95 4.66
CA PHE A 58 -29.05 3.08 6.01
C PHE A 58 -30.16 3.40 7.03
N PRO A 59 -30.89 2.39 7.53
CA PRO A 59 -31.93 2.59 8.53
C PRO A 59 -31.39 3.14 9.86
N GLU A 60 -30.09 2.98 10.14
CA GLU A 60 -29.42 3.57 11.30
C GLU A 60 -29.44 5.11 11.27
N LEU A 61 -29.39 5.72 10.08
CA LEU A 61 -29.55 7.18 9.93
C LEU A 61 -30.97 7.67 10.28
N ARG A 62 -31.99 6.80 10.33
CA ARG A 62 -33.32 7.17 10.88
C ARG A 62 -33.32 7.31 12.40
N ARG A 63 -32.38 6.66 13.11
CA ARG A 63 -32.33 6.69 14.57
C ARG A 63 -31.72 7.98 15.11
N VAL A 64 -30.78 8.59 14.38
CA VAL A 64 -30.12 9.84 14.81
C VAL A 64 -31.10 11.02 14.90
N THR A 65 -32.14 11.06 14.06
CA THR A 65 -33.17 12.11 14.12
C THR A 65 -34.26 11.88 15.17
N ARG A 66 -34.24 10.77 15.92
CA ARG A 66 -35.25 10.45 16.96
C ARG A 66 -34.69 10.34 18.38
N GLY A 67 -33.41 10.63 18.60
CA GLY A 67 -32.74 10.55 19.90
C GLY A 67 -32.35 11.91 20.50
N GLY A 68 -33.17 12.94 20.31
CA GLY A 68 -33.11 14.13 21.15
C GLY A 68 -33.84 13.83 22.47
N GLU A 69 -33.18 14.09 23.59
CA GLU A 69 -33.67 13.94 24.98
C GLU A 69 -33.72 12.49 25.49
N ASP A 70 -32.59 11.98 25.99
CA ASP A 70 -32.35 11.78 27.43
C ASP A 70 -31.10 10.89 27.63
N GLY A 71 -30.05 11.43 28.26
CA GLY A 71 -28.78 10.73 28.45
C GLY A 71 -27.96 11.31 29.61
N PRO A 72 -27.34 10.48 30.47
CA PRO A 72 -26.79 10.93 31.75
C PRO A 72 -25.61 11.90 31.58
N ARG A 73 -25.65 13.00 32.34
CA ARG A 73 -24.60 14.03 32.45
C ARG A 73 -23.37 13.53 33.20
N ASN A 74 -22.63 12.56 32.65
CA ASN A 74 -21.26 12.27 33.09
C ASN A 74 -20.30 12.45 31.91
N GLY A 75 -19.45 13.47 32.02
CA GLY A 75 -18.61 14.06 30.98
C GLY A 75 -17.42 13.21 30.53
N THR A 76 -17.67 11.99 30.07
CA THR A 76 -16.76 11.22 29.21
C THR A 76 -17.58 10.19 28.44
N ALA A 77 -18.56 10.69 27.67
CA ALA A 77 -19.15 9.88 26.62
C ALA A 77 -18.07 9.68 25.54
N PRO A 78 -17.72 8.44 25.17
CA PRO A 78 -16.90 8.23 24.00
C PRO A 78 -17.65 8.84 22.82
N THR A 79 -17.11 9.92 22.23
CA THR A 79 -17.62 10.45 20.99
C THR A 79 -17.51 9.34 19.96
N LEU A 80 -18.63 8.72 19.63
CA LEU A 80 -18.67 7.68 18.61
C LEU A 80 -18.26 8.36 17.30
N LEU A 81 -17.03 8.11 16.86
CA LEU A 81 -16.57 8.51 15.54
C LEU A 81 -17.31 7.65 14.52
N THR A 82 -18.48 8.13 14.11
CA THR A 82 -19.24 7.53 13.02
C THR A 82 -18.44 7.81 11.74
N ASN A 83 -17.75 6.78 11.23
CA ASN A 83 -17.16 6.81 9.90
C ASN A 83 -18.32 6.91 8.89
N TYR A 84 -18.70 8.15 8.61
CA TYR A 84 -19.65 8.48 7.58
C TYR A 84 -18.95 8.15 6.27
N LEU A 85 -19.39 7.05 5.62
CA LEU A 85 -18.93 6.36 4.40
C LEU A 85 -18.65 7.24 3.15
N ASP A 86 -18.22 8.49 3.33
CA ASP A 86 -18.29 9.56 2.35
C ASP A 86 -16.93 10.05 1.84
N THR A 87 -15.79 9.55 2.33
CA THR A 87 -14.49 9.81 1.67
C THR A 87 -13.45 8.77 2.06
N GLN A 88 -13.19 7.82 1.17
CA GLN A 88 -11.99 7.00 1.22
C GLN A 88 -11.04 7.49 0.12
N TYR A 89 -9.76 7.59 0.45
CA TYR A 89 -8.70 7.77 -0.53
C TYR A 89 -8.05 6.42 -0.77
N PHE A 90 -7.89 6.06 -2.04
CA PHE A 90 -7.16 4.85 -2.42
C PHE A 90 -5.91 5.23 -3.21
N GLY A 91 -4.86 4.43 -3.06
CA GLY A 91 -3.77 4.40 -4.02
C GLY A 91 -3.78 3.07 -4.76
N GLU A 92 -2.87 2.94 -5.70
CA GLU A 92 -2.67 1.71 -6.45
C GLU A 92 -1.36 1.06 -5.99
N ILE A 93 -1.41 -0.25 -5.76
CA ILE A 93 -0.24 -1.10 -5.54
C ILE A 93 -0.27 -2.24 -6.55
N SER A 94 0.88 -2.85 -6.79
CA SER A 94 0.99 -4.04 -7.61
C SER A 94 1.54 -5.22 -6.81
N ILE A 95 0.96 -6.40 -6.98
CA ILE A 95 1.37 -7.62 -6.29
C ILE A 95 1.78 -8.66 -7.34
N GLY A 96 2.95 -9.25 -7.16
CA GLY A 96 3.44 -10.37 -7.95
C GLY A 96 4.18 -10.02 -9.23
N THR A 97 4.62 -11.08 -9.91
CA THR A 97 5.43 -10.99 -11.14
C THR A 97 4.89 -11.95 -12.22
N PRO A 98 4.23 -11.48 -13.29
CA PRO A 98 3.92 -10.08 -13.60
C PRO A 98 2.99 -9.41 -12.59
N ALA A 99 3.10 -8.08 -12.51
CA ALA A 99 2.35 -7.23 -11.61
C ALA A 99 0.83 -7.35 -11.80
N GLN A 100 0.11 -7.58 -10.70
CA GLN A 100 -1.36 -7.51 -10.62
C GLN A 100 -1.74 -6.27 -9.81
N THR A 101 -2.48 -5.32 -10.39
CA THR A 101 -2.76 -4.02 -9.76
C THR A 101 -4.04 -4.01 -8.93
N PHE A 102 -3.96 -3.44 -7.74
CA PHE A 102 -5.05 -3.32 -6.78
C PHE A 102 -5.21 -1.89 -6.30
N LYS A 103 -6.46 -1.48 -6.10
CA LYS A 103 -6.81 -0.25 -5.40
C LYS A 103 -6.91 -0.56 -3.91
N VAL A 104 -6.09 0.11 -3.10
CA VAL A 104 -6.01 -0.13 -1.65
C VAL A 104 -6.15 1.17 -0.88
N VAL A 105 -6.75 1.06 0.31
CA VAL A 105 -6.80 2.15 1.28
C VAL A 105 -5.58 2.05 2.18
N PHE A 106 -4.85 3.15 2.32
CA PHE A 106 -3.71 3.26 3.23
C PHE A 106 -4.25 3.62 4.63
N ASP A 107 -4.58 2.58 5.40
CA ASP A 107 -5.17 2.70 6.73
C ASP A 107 -4.10 2.72 7.82
N THR A 108 -3.94 3.85 8.50
CA THR A 108 -3.01 3.99 9.64
C THR A 108 -3.52 3.34 10.92
N GLY A 109 -4.78 2.92 10.97
CA GLY A 109 -5.40 2.25 12.12
C GLY A 109 -5.21 0.73 12.15
N SER A 110 -4.56 0.14 11.15
CA SER A 110 -4.29 -1.30 11.09
C SER A 110 -2.88 -1.61 10.57
N ALA A 111 -2.48 -2.88 10.64
CA ALA A 111 -1.12 -3.33 10.31
C ALA A 111 -1.10 -4.48 9.28
N ASN A 112 -2.23 -4.74 8.61
CA ASN A 112 -2.37 -5.86 7.68
C ASN A 112 -2.64 -5.38 6.26
N LEU A 113 -1.94 -5.95 5.29
CA LEU A 113 -2.30 -5.88 3.87
C LEU A 113 -3.13 -7.10 3.50
N TRP A 114 -4.30 -6.89 2.90
CA TRP A 114 -5.10 -7.96 2.32
C TRP A 114 -5.77 -7.48 1.03
N VAL A 115 -5.94 -8.41 0.09
CA VAL A 115 -6.67 -8.20 -1.18
C VAL A 115 -7.59 -9.40 -1.43
N PRO A 116 -8.69 -9.25 -2.19
CA PRO A 116 -9.53 -10.36 -2.58
C PRO A 116 -8.75 -11.44 -3.33
N SER A 117 -8.94 -12.71 -3.00
CA SER A 117 -8.31 -13.82 -3.70
C SER A 117 -9.12 -14.25 -4.94
N TYR A 118 -8.45 -14.73 -5.98
CA TYR A 118 -9.10 -15.42 -7.11
C TYR A 118 -9.89 -16.66 -6.64
N LYS A 119 -9.48 -17.27 -5.53
CA LYS A 119 -10.16 -18.40 -4.88
C LYS A 119 -11.42 -18.01 -4.10
N CYS A 120 -11.76 -16.71 -4.04
CA CYS A 120 -12.96 -16.27 -3.34
C CYS A 120 -14.24 -16.68 -4.08
N SER A 121 -15.24 -17.15 -3.34
CA SER A 121 -16.54 -17.53 -3.89
C SER A 121 -17.27 -16.33 -4.51
N PRO A 122 -17.92 -16.49 -5.67
CA PRO A 122 -18.73 -15.45 -6.31
C PRO A 122 -19.98 -15.07 -5.51
N LEU A 123 -20.34 -15.84 -4.47
CA LEU A 123 -21.42 -15.50 -3.54
C LEU A 123 -21.09 -14.24 -2.70
N TYR A 124 -19.80 -13.86 -2.59
CA TYR A 124 -19.39 -12.64 -1.91
C TYR A 124 -19.28 -11.50 -2.91
N SER A 125 -20.06 -10.43 -2.69
CA SER A 125 -20.11 -9.25 -3.57
C SER A 125 -18.73 -8.65 -3.83
N ALA A 126 -17.87 -8.60 -2.82
CA ALA A 126 -16.50 -8.10 -2.94
C ALA A 126 -15.69 -8.85 -4.01
N CYS A 127 -15.95 -10.14 -4.21
CA CYS A 127 -15.20 -11.00 -5.13
C CYS A 127 -15.71 -10.91 -6.57
N VAL A 128 -16.88 -10.30 -6.78
CA VAL A 128 -17.41 -9.97 -8.10
C VAL A 128 -17.01 -8.54 -8.50
N SER A 129 -17.01 -7.61 -7.55
CA SER A 129 -16.82 -6.18 -7.84
C SER A 129 -15.38 -5.67 -7.73
N HIS A 130 -14.44 -6.44 -7.18
CA HIS A 130 -13.05 -6.02 -7.00
C HIS A 130 -12.06 -6.88 -7.78
N SER A 131 -10.90 -6.29 -8.10
CA SER A 131 -9.73 -7.01 -8.58
C SER A 131 -9.36 -8.14 -7.61
N ARG A 132 -8.97 -9.29 -8.15
CA ARG A 132 -8.64 -10.49 -7.38
C ARG A 132 -7.22 -10.93 -7.66
N TYR A 133 -6.49 -11.24 -6.60
CA TYR A 133 -5.13 -11.79 -6.68
C TYR A 133 -5.15 -13.27 -7.06
N ASP A 134 -4.51 -13.55 -8.19
CA ASP A 134 -4.33 -14.88 -8.74
C ASP A 134 -2.87 -15.31 -8.55
N SER A 135 -2.63 -16.09 -7.50
CA SER A 135 -1.28 -16.58 -7.16
C SER A 135 -0.69 -17.46 -8.26
N SER A 136 -1.52 -18.11 -9.08
CA SER A 136 -1.05 -18.99 -10.17
C SER A 136 -0.38 -18.21 -11.31
N LYS A 137 -0.63 -16.90 -11.38
CA LYS A 137 -0.05 -16.01 -12.38
C LYS A 137 1.24 -15.33 -11.93
N SER A 138 1.63 -15.45 -10.66
CA SER A 138 2.83 -14.82 -10.12
C SER A 138 3.98 -15.82 -10.00
N ARG A 139 5.11 -15.50 -10.64
CA ARG A 139 6.36 -16.26 -10.55
C ARG A 139 7.10 -16.05 -9.23
N THR A 140 6.76 -14.99 -8.49
CA THR A 140 7.39 -14.61 -7.22
C THR A 140 6.54 -14.99 -6.01
N TYR A 141 5.38 -15.61 -6.25
CA TYR A 141 4.52 -16.12 -5.19
C TYR A 141 5.20 -17.25 -4.41
N ILE A 142 5.14 -17.14 -3.09
CA ILE A 142 5.55 -18.16 -2.14
C ILE A 142 4.33 -18.53 -1.29
N ALA A 143 3.97 -19.81 -1.34
CA ALA A 143 2.83 -20.32 -0.59
C ALA A 143 3.10 -20.29 0.93
N ASN A 144 2.12 -19.83 1.69
CA ASN A 144 2.09 -19.96 3.15
C ASN A 144 0.82 -20.74 3.56
N GLY A 145 -0.36 -20.28 3.16
CA GLY A 145 -1.62 -21.01 3.32
C GLY A 145 -2.24 -20.95 4.72
N THR A 146 -1.55 -20.38 5.71
CA THR A 146 -2.07 -20.20 7.07
C THR A 146 -3.34 -19.35 7.02
N GLY A 147 -4.43 -19.84 7.62
CA GLY A 147 -5.68 -19.09 7.69
C GLY A 147 -5.56 -17.83 8.56
N PHE A 148 -6.23 -16.75 8.17
CA PHE A 148 -6.36 -15.55 8.99
C PHE A 148 -7.81 -15.06 9.05
N ALA A 149 -8.14 -14.34 10.12
CA ALA A 149 -9.41 -13.65 10.28
C ALA A 149 -9.19 -12.30 10.96
N ILE A 150 -9.75 -11.24 10.40
CA ILE A 150 -9.71 -9.88 10.94
C ILE A 150 -11.14 -9.40 11.17
N ARG A 151 -11.40 -8.80 12.33
CA ARG A 151 -12.69 -8.22 12.68
C ARG A 151 -12.55 -6.71 12.79
N TYR A 152 -13.24 -5.99 11.92
CA TYR A 152 -13.41 -4.55 11.95
C TYR A 152 -14.69 -4.19 12.71
N GLY A 153 -14.86 -2.92 13.08
CA GLY A 153 -16.08 -2.46 13.74
C GLY A 153 -17.36 -2.69 12.92
N THR A 154 -17.26 -2.67 11.59
CA THR A 154 -18.38 -2.79 10.64
C THR A 154 -18.43 -4.12 9.90
N GLY A 155 -17.51 -5.05 10.15
CA GLY A 155 -17.45 -6.30 9.38
C GLY A 155 -16.25 -7.19 9.72
N SER A 156 -16.04 -8.23 8.93
CA SER A 156 -14.89 -9.12 9.09
C SER A 156 -14.40 -9.64 7.75
N VAL A 157 -13.11 -9.99 7.69
CA VAL A 157 -12.47 -10.61 6.54
C VAL A 157 -11.83 -11.92 6.99
N LYS A 158 -11.93 -12.96 6.16
CA LYS A 158 -11.25 -14.25 6.34
C LYS A 158 -10.48 -14.61 5.07
N GLY A 159 -9.35 -15.28 5.23
CA GLY A 159 -8.53 -15.69 4.09
C GLY A 159 -7.35 -16.56 4.48
N VAL A 160 -6.35 -16.59 3.62
CA VAL A 160 -5.08 -17.30 3.83
C VAL A 160 -3.91 -16.35 3.59
N LEU A 161 -2.81 -16.57 4.31
CA LEU A 161 -1.57 -15.84 4.11
C LEU A 161 -0.87 -16.31 2.83
N SER A 162 -0.30 -15.34 2.12
CA SER A 162 0.47 -15.51 0.90
C SER A 162 1.65 -14.55 0.95
N GLN A 163 2.79 -14.96 0.45
CA GLN A 163 3.96 -14.09 0.31
C GLN A 163 4.20 -13.81 -1.17
N ASP A 164 4.39 -12.55 -1.52
CA ASP A 164 4.73 -12.13 -2.88
C ASP A 164 5.41 -10.75 -2.85
N ILE A 165 5.98 -10.33 -3.97
CA ILE A 165 6.54 -8.98 -4.14
C ILE A 165 5.40 -7.97 -4.23
N VAL A 166 5.54 -6.85 -3.51
CA VAL A 166 4.62 -5.71 -3.56
C VAL A 166 5.39 -4.48 -4.05
N MET A 167 4.82 -3.78 -5.04
CA MET A 167 5.35 -2.58 -5.68
C MET A 167 4.38 -1.42 -5.54
#